data_AF-A0A955T8V7-F1
#
_entry.id   AF-A0A955T8V7-F1
#
_cell.length_a   1.000
_cell.length_b   1.000
_cell.length_c   1.000
_cell.angle_alpha   90.00
_cell.angle_beta   90.00
_cell.angle_gamma   90.00
#
_symmetry.space_group_name_H-M   'P 1'
#
loop_
_entity.id
_entity.type
_entity.pdbx_description
1 polymer ?
#
loop_
_entity_poly.entity_id
_entity_poly.type
_entity_poly.pdbx_seq_one_letter_code
_entity_poly.pdbx_strand_id
1 'polypeptide(L)'
;MGASALPAFPGAEGFGAETVGGRGGRVLQVTNLKDKGPGSLREAVEAEGPRTVVFRISGTIPLEKSIVVKNPYLTIAGQTAPGDGICLKDAG
;
A
#
# COMPACT_ATOMS: atom_id res chain seq x y z
N MET A 1 -4.36 11.48 32.01
CA MET A 1 -3.44 11.98 30.97
C MET A 1 -3.92 11.39 29.66
N GLY A 2 -4.50 12.19 28.76
CA GLY A 2 -4.96 11.71 27.46
C GLY A 2 -3.75 11.44 26.57
N ALA A 3 -3.58 10.19 26.13
CA ALA A 3 -2.56 9.87 25.14
C ALA A 3 -2.87 10.67 23.86
N SER A 4 -1.98 11.57 23.47
CA SER A 4 -2.02 12.19 22.13
C SER A 4 -1.97 11.07 21.11
N ALA A 5 -2.92 11.01 20.19
CA ALA A 5 -2.94 9.91 19.22
C ALA A 5 -1.70 9.96 18.34
N LEU A 6 -1.15 8.77 18.04
CA LEU A 6 0.07 8.66 17.26
C LEU A 6 -0.21 9.08 15.80
N PRO A 7 0.44 10.14 15.29
CA PRO A 7 0.20 10.62 13.94
C PRO A 7 0.56 9.54 12.93
N ALA A 8 -0.14 9.48 11.79
CA ALA A 8 -0.03 8.47 10.75
C ALA A 8 1.42 8.36 10.23
N PHE A 9 2.06 9.51 10.05
CA PHE A 9 3.48 9.71 9.75
C PHE A 9 3.95 11.04 10.39
N PRO A 10 5.27 11.29 10.53
CA PRO A 10 5.78 12.52 11.12
C PRO A 10 5.25 13.77 10.39
N GLY A 11 4.63 14.68 11.15
CA GLY A 11 4.05 15.91 10.60
C GLY A 11 2.68 15.73 9.92
N ALA A 12 1.98 14.61 10.11
CA ALA A 12 0.62 14.46 9.60
C ALA A 12 -0.35 15.44 10.29
N GLU A 13 -1.19 16.10 9.49
CA GLU A 13 -2.16 17.12 9.93
C GLU A 13 -3.57 16.83 9.37
N GLY A 14 -4.59 17.48 9.95
CA GLY A 14 -5.98 17.38 9.51
C GLY A 14 -6.71 16.10 9.94
N PHE A 15 -7.90 15.86 9.38
CA PHE A 15 -8.80 14.79 9.80
C PHE A 15 -8.28 13.36 9.56
N GLY A 16 -7.26 13.21 8.70
CA GLY A 16 -6.59 11.93 8.44
C GLY A 16 -5.33 11.71 9.28
N ALA A 17 -4.92 12.69 10.10
CA ALA A 17 -3.63 12.66 10.78
C ALA A 17 -3.45 11.47 11.71
N GLU A 18 -4.54 10.90 12.24
CA GLU A 18 -4.50 9.82 13.22
C GLU A 18 -4.80 8.44 12.59
N THR A 19 -4.80 8.34 11.25
CA THR A 19 -5.04 7.04 10.59
C THR A 19 -4.00 6.00 10.99
N VAL A 20 -4.47 4.80 11.32
CA VAL A 20 -3.62 3.69 11.76
C VAL A 20 -2.81 3.13 10.59
N GLY A 21 -3.33 3.22 9.35
CA GLY A 21 -2.70 2.61 8.17
C GLY A 21 -2.35 1.14 8.41
N GLY A 22 -1.19 0.70 7.90
CA GLY A 22 -0.64 -0.65 8.12
C GLY A 22 0.17 -0.84 9.40
N ARG A 23 0.10 0.09 10.37
CA ARG A 23 0.93 0.08 11.59
C ARG A 23 0.69 -1.20 12.42
N GLY A 24 1.78 -1.79 12.92
CA GLY A 24 1.75 -3.05 13.67
C GLY A 24 1.44 -4.29 12.82
N GLY A 25 1.28 -4.10 11.51
CA GLY A 25 0.93 -5.13 10.56
C GLY A 25 2.10 -5.82 9.88
N ARG A 26 1.76 -6.66 8.89
CA ARG A 26 2.74 -7.35 8.04
C ARG A 26 3.32 -6.41 7.00
N VAL A 27 4.59 -6.63 6.63
CA VAL A 27 5.19 -5.99 5.46
C VAL A 27 5.04 -6.93 4.27
N LEU A 28 4.30 -6.51 3.25
CA LEU A 28 4.10 -7.25 2.00
C LEU A 28 4.94 -6.60 0.91
N GLN A 29 5.68 -7.42 0.16
CA GLN A 29 6.63 -6.95 -0.85
C GLN A 29 6.10 -7.25 -2.24
N VAL A 30 5.94 -6.22 -3.06
CA VAL A 30 5.62 -6.37 -4.48
C VAL A 30 6.93 -6.68 -5.22
N THR A 31 6.97 -7.86 -5.85
CA THR A 31 8.16 -8.42 -6.52
C THR A 31 7.94 -8.72 -8.00
N ASN A 32 6.74 -8.50 -8.52
CA ASN A 32 6.44 -8.61 -9.95
C ASN A 32 5.40 -7.57 -10.41
N LEU A 33 5.34 -7.34 -11.72
CA LEU A 33 4.45 -6.35 -12.36
C LEU A 33 3.17 -6.99 -12.92
N LYS A 34 2.83 -8.22 -12.54
CA LYS A 34 1.60 -8.87 -13.00
C LYS A 34 0.41 -8.29 -12.22
N ASP A 35 -0.78 -8.34 -12.80
CA ASP A 35 -2.01 -7.93 -12.11
C ASP A 35 -2.22 -8.75 -10.82
N LYS A 36 -2.15 -10.08 -10.91
CA LYS A 36 -2.51 -11.02 -9.84
C LYS A 36 -1.47 -12.11 -9.60
N GLY A 37 -1.59 -12.75 -8.44
CA GLY A 37 -0.78 -13.89 -8.01
C GLY A 37 0.33 -13.50 -7.02
N PRO A 38 1.12 -14.50 -6.57
CA PRO A 38 2.14 -14.33 -5.54
C PRO A 38 3.07 -13.15 -5.81
N GLY A 39 3.14 -12.20 -4.87
CA GLY A 39 4.01 -11.03 -4.95
C GLY A 39 3.53 -9.90 -5.86
N SER A 40 2.28 -9.94 -6.33
CA SER A 40 1.66 -8.83 -7.08
C SER A 40 1.11 -7.74 -6.15
N LEU A 41 0.89 -6.55 -6.71
CA LEU A 41 0.23 -5.46 -5.97
C LEU A 41 -1.19 -5.85 -5.55
N ARG A 42 -1.96 -6.51 -6.42
CA ARG A 42 -3.34 -6.92 -6.10
C ARG A 42 -3.39 -7.86 -4.91
N GLU A 43 -2.52 -8.87 -4.87
CA GLU A 43 -2.46 -9.80 -3.74
C GLU A 43 -2.18 -9.05 -2.43
N ALA A 44 -1.23 -8.11 -2.44
CA ALA A 44 -0.90 -7.32 -1.26
C ALA A 44 -2.04 -6.39 -0.82
N VAL A 45 -2.76 -5.79 -1.77
CA VAL A 45 -3.90 -4.89 -1.49
C VAL A 45 -5.14 -5.67 -1.05
N GLU A 46 -5.38 -6.86 -1.58
CA GLU A 46 -6.56 -7.68 -1.24
C GLU A 46 -6.33 -8.58 -0.02
N ALA A 47 -5.10 -8.68 0.50
CA ALA A 47 -4.82 -9.41 1.72
C ALA A 47 -5.60 -8.88 2.93
N GLU A 48 -5.82 -9.73 3.94
CA GLU A 48 -6.49 -9.37 5.18
C GLU A 48 -5.51 -8.93 6.26
N GLY A 49 -6.03 -8.18 7.23
CA GLY A 49 -5.28 -7.68 8.38
C GLY A 49 -4.42 -6.43 8.08
N PRO A 50 -3.89 -5.79 9.14
CA PRO A 50 -3.01 -4.63 8.99
C PRO A 50 -1.78 -4.96 8.16
N ARG A 51 -1.48 -4.12 7.16
CA ARG A 51 -0.40 -4.38 6.22
C ARG A 51 0.18 -3.12 5.59
N THR A 52 1.49 -3.15 5.42
CA THR A 52 2.26 -2.14 4.69
C THR A 52 2.84 -2.77 3.43
N VAL A 53 2.51 -2.21 2.28
CA VAL A 53 2.99 -2.65 0.97
C VAL A 53 4.22 -1.84 0.59
N VAL A 54 5.32 -2.54 0.29
CA VAL A 54 6.57 -1.96 -0.21
C VAL A 54 6.92 -2.58 -1.56
N PHE A 55 7.74 -1.90 -2.35
CA PHE A 55 8.09 -2.30 -3.70
C PHE A 55 9.57 -2.68 -3.79
N ARG A 56 9.86 -3.85 -4.37
CA ARG A 56 11.24 -4.29 -4.66
C ARG A 56 11.66 -4.01 -6.10
N ILE A 57 10.70 -3.64 -6.94
CA ILE A 57 10.87 -3.38 -8.36
C ILE A 57 10.08 -2.13 -8.75
N SER A 58 10.36 -1.61 -9.94
CA SER A 58 9.63 -0.51 -10.57
C SER A 58 9.10 -0.91 -11.94
N GLY A 59 8.20 -0.08 -12.46
CA GLY A 59 7.64 -0.25 -13.79
C GLY A 59 6.12 -0.16 -13.79
N THR A 60 5.53 -0.68 -14.87
CA THR A 60 4.11 -0.51 -15.16
C THR A 60 3.36 -1.81 -14.93
N ILE A 61 2.30 -1.76 -14.12
CA ILE A 61 1.41 -2.89 -13.84
C ILE A 61 0.16 -2.73 -14.73
N PRO A 62 -0.01 -3.57 -15.77
CA PRO A 62 -1.27 -3.63 -16.51
C PRO A 62 -2.32 -4.32 -15.65
N LEU A 63 -3.41 -3.62 -15.37
CA LEU A 63 -4.49 -4.13 -14.54
C LEU A 63 -5.54 -4.85 -15.40
N GLU A 64 -6.02 -6.00 -14.94
CA GLU A 64 -7.16 -6.68 -15.58
C GLU A 64 -8.50 -5.99 -15.22
N LYS A 65 -8.52 -5.30 -14.07
CA LYS A 65 -9.65 -4.52 -13.54
C LYS A 65 -9.16 -3.56 -12.46
N SER A 66 -9.97 -2.58 -12.07
CA SER A 66 -9.65 -1.68 -10.95
C SER A 66 -9.30 -2.45 -9.66
N ILE A 67 -8.27 -1.98 -8.96
CA ILE A 67 -7.94 -2.46 -7.61
C ILE A 67 -8.87 -1.75 -6.63
N VAL A 68 -9.58 -2.52 -5.81
CA VAL A 68 -10.50 -2.00 -4.80
C VAL A 68 -9.99 -2.40 -3.42
N VAL A 69 -9.73 -1.42 -2.57
CA VAL A 69 -9.32 -1.65 -1.19
C VAL A 69 -10.54 -2.04 -0.37
N LYS A 70 -10.76 -3.34 -0.19
CA LYS A 70 -11.89 -3.88 0.60
C LYS A 70 -11.54 -4.11 2.07
N ASN A 71 -10.28 -4.41 2.36
CA ASN A 71 -9.81 -4.71 3.70
C ASN A 71 -9.09 -3.49 4.31
N PRO A 72 -9.46 -3.06 5.53
CA PRO A 72 -8.92 -1.86 6.17
C PRO A 72 -7.44 -2.02 6.55
N TYR A 73 -6.88 -0.97 7.13
CA TYR A 73 -5.53 -0.93 7.72
C TYR A 73 -4.41 -1.23 6.71
N LEU A 74 -4.39 -0.44 5.64
CA LEU A 74 -3.44 -0.56 4.53
C LEU A 74 -2.59 0.70 4.42
N THR A 75 -1.28 0.52 4.28
CA THR A 75 -0.35 1.56 3.81
C THR A 75 0.30 1.08 2.52
N ILE A 76 0.31 1.92 1.48
CA ILE A 76 1.06 1.65 0.23
C ILE A 76 2.23 2.63 0.19
N ALA A 77 3.44 2.12 0.44
CA ALA A 77 4.66 2.92 0.50
C ALA A 77 5.32 3.01 -0.88
N GLY A 78 4.69 3.74 -1.81
CA GLY A 78 5.14 3.90 -3.20
C GLY A 78 6.57 4.41 -3.34
N GLN A 79 7.04 5.23 -2.39
CA GLN A 79 8.41 5.76 -2.35
C GLN A 79 9.50 4.71 -2.18
N THR A 80 9.13 3.46 -1.86
CA THR A 80 10.10 2.35 -1.75
C THR A 80 10.45 1.73 -3.10
N ALA A 81 9.71 2.04 -4.15
CA ALA A 81 10.02 1.55 -5.49
C ALA A 81 11.35 2.13 -5.99
N PRO A 82 12.27 1.31 -6.54
CA PRO A 82 13.53 1.79 -7.09
C PRO A 82 13.32 2.56 -8.40
N GLY A 83 14.17 3.54 -8.71
CA GLY A 83 14.10 4.25 -10.01
C GLY A 83 12.80 5.05 -10.21
N ASP A 84 12.16 4.91 -11.37
CA ASP A 84 11.03 5.75 -11.81
C ASP A 84 9.69 5.45 -11.13
N GLY A 85 9.66 4.52 -10.18
CA GLY A 85 8.46 4.20 -9.39
C GLY A 85 7.54 3.17 -10.04
N ILE A 86 6.25 3.24 -9.68
CA ILE A 86 5.22 2.30 -10.13
C ILE A 86 4.11 3.06 -10.84
N CYS A 87 3.73 2.59 -12.03
CA CYS A 87 2.61 3.09 -12.79
C CYS A 87 1.52 2.00 -12.88
N LEU A 88 0.26 2.38 -12.67
CA LEU A 88 -0.89 1.51 -12.92
C LEU A 88 -1.55 1.94 -14.23
N LYS A 89 -1.90 0.99 -15.09
CA LYS A 89 -2.59 1.26 -16.35
C LYS A 89 -3.69 0.25 -16.64
N ASP A 90 -4.48 0.53 -17.67
CA ASP A 90 -5.54 -0.34 -18.20
C ASP A 90 -6.72 -0.58 -17.23
N ALA A 91 -6.82 0.18 -16.14
CA ALA A 91 -8.00 0.25 -15.28
C ALA A 91 -8.84 1.50 -15.64
N GLY A 92 -9.95 1.29 -16.34
CA GLY A 92 -10.91 2.31 -16.75
C GLY A 92 -12.21 1.68 -17.23
#